data_AF-A0A6J7USJ2-F1
#
_entry.id   AF-A0A6J7USJ2-F1
#
_cell.length_a   1.000
_cell.length_b   1.000
_cell.length_c   1.000
_cell.angle_alpha   90.00
_cell.angle_beta   90.00
_cell.angle_gamma   90.00
#
_symmetry.space_group_name_H-M   'P 1'
#
loop_
_entity.id
_entity.type
_entity.pdbx_description
1 polymer ?
#
loop_
_entity_poly.entity_id
_entity_poly.type
_entity_poly.pdbx_seq_one_letter_code
_entity_poly.pdbx_strand_id
1 'polypeptide(L)' 'MAANCSPRSLAVIKGQLNADWTRSVEETRTESLSLVREMIGKDDFNEGVKSYLEKRTPRYKGLSHDPDSAEPLRPF' A
#
# COMPACT_ATOMS: atom_id res chain seq x y z
N MET A 1 -3.99 1.67 -10.60
CA MET A 1 -4.05 1.71 -9.11
C MET A 1 -2.68 1.74 -8.44
N ALA A 2 -1.67 0.99 -8.92
CA ALA A 2 -0.33 0.93 -8.31
C ALA A 2 0.40 2.29 -8.17
N ALA A 3 0.13 3.28 -9.04
CA ALA A 3 0.77 4.59 -8.99
C ALA A 3 0.36 5.46 -7.78
N ASN A 4 -0.79 5.19 -7.17
CA ASN A 4 -1.34 6.02 -6.08
C ASN A 4 -1.19 5.39 -4.69
N CYS A 5 -0.79 4.12 -4.62
CA CYS A 5 -0.71 3.36 -3.38
C CYS A 5 0.73 2.90 -3.12
N SER A 6 1.16 2.91 -1.85
CA SER A 6 2.48 2.40 -1.48
C SER A 6 2.61 0.92 -1.88
N PRO A 7 3.61 0.55 -2.70
CA PRO A 7 3.86 -0.86 -3.04
C PRO A 7 4.09 -1.72 -1.80
N ARG A 8 4.76 -1.17 -0.79
CA ARG A 8 5.04 -1.85 0.48
C ARG A 8 3.74 -2.09 1.25
N SER A 9 2.88 -1.10 1.37
CA SER A 9 1.56 -1.27 2.02
C SER A 9 0.72 -2.32 1.30
N LEU A 10 0.70 -2.31 -0.04
CA LEU A 10 -0.01 -3.32 -0.83
C LEU A 10 0.56 -4.73 -0.61
N ALA A 11 1.88 -4.90 -0.51
CA ALA A 11 2.50 -6.18 -0.21
C ALA A 11 2.11 -6.68 1.19
N VAL A 12 2.15 -5.81 2.20
CA VAL A 12 1.74 -6.12 3.58
C VAL A 12 0.26 -6.52 3.65
N ILE A 13 -0.63 -5.73 3.04
CA ILE A 13 -2.08 -6.02 3.02
C ILE A 13 -2.34 -7.39 2.39
N LYS A 14 -1.72 -7.69 1.24
CA LYS A 14 -1.88 -8.99 0.59
C LYS A 14 -1.35 -10.14 1.45
N GLY A 15 -0.19 -9.96 2.08
CA GLY A 15 0.37 -10.96 2.99
C GLY A 15 -0.54 -11.22 4.18
N GLN A 16 -1.09 -10.17 4.78
CA GLN A 16 -2.02 -10.28 5.88
C GLN A 16 -3.30 -11.03 5.47
N LEU A 17 -3.94 -10.63 4.36
CA LEU A 17 -5.14 -11.31 3.84
C LEU A 17 -4.93 -12.80 3.59
N ASN A 18 -3.76 -13.18 3.06
CA ASN A 18 -3.43 -14.57 2.84
C ASN A 18 -3.28 -15.36 4.14
N ALA A 19 -2.62 -14.78 5.15
CA ALA A 19 -2.47 -15.41 6.47
C ALA A 19 -3.79 -15.48 7.25
N ASP A 20 -4.65 -14.48 7.10
CA ASP A 20 -5.92 -14.36 7.81
C ASP A 20 -6.93 -15.43 7.36
N TRP A 21 -6.71 -16.12 6.24
CA TRP A 21 -7.52 -17.26 5.80
C TRP A 21 -7.58 -18.40 6.82
N THR A 22 -6.53 -18.54 7.64
CA THR A 22 -6.41 -19.62 8.64
C THR A 22 -6.41 -19.12 10.08
N ARG A 23 -6.42 -17.80 10.31
CA ARG A 23 -6.37 -17.19 11.64
C ARG A 23 -7.77 -16.93 12.18
N SER A 24 -7.90 -16.90 13.51
CA SER A 24 -9.11 -16.38 14.13
C SER A 24 -9.25 -14.86 13.95
N VAL A 25 -10.46 -14.33 14.18
CA VAL A 25 -10.73 -12.89 14.09
C VAL A 25 -9.91 -12.10 15.12
N GLU A 26 -9.66 -12.66 16.30
CA GLU A 26 -8.89 -12.00 17.35
C GLU A 26 -7.42 -11.88 16.95
N GLU A 27 -6.81 -12.99 16.51
CA GLU A 27 -5.44 -13.01 15.99
C GLU A 27 -5.26 -12.04 14.83
N THR A 28 -6.17 -12.09 13.85
CA THR A 28 -6.18 -11.18 12.70
C THR A 28 -6.18 -9.73 13.14
N ARG A 29 -7.03 -9.36 14.10
CA ARG A 29 -7.14 -7.98 14.61
C ARG A 29 -5.86 -7.54 15.33
N THR A 30 -5.30 -8.40 16.16
CA THR A 30 -4.05 -8.13 16.90
C THR A 30 -2.89 -7.92 15.93
N GLU A 31 -2.78 -8.78 14.92
CA GLU A 31 -1.77 -8.69 13.85
C GLU A 31 -1.93 -7.42 13.00
N SER A 32 -3.16 -7.07 12.57
CA SER A 32 -3.40 -5.84 11.81
C SER A 32 -2.88 -4.62 12.56
N LEU A 33 -3.12 -4.56 13.88
CA LEU A 33 -2.73 -3.43 14.70
C LEU A 33 -1.21 -3.33 14.85
N SER A 34 -0.50 -4.46 14.95
CA SER A 34 0.97 -4.47 14.92
C SER A 34 1.49 -3.93 13.60
N LEU A 35 1.01 -4.46 12.48
CA LEU A 35 1.44 -4.05 11.14
C LEU A 35 1.22 -2.55 10.91
N VAL A 36 0.08 -2.00 11.33
CA VAL A 36 -0.17 -0.55 11.23
C VAL A 36 0.85 0.24 12.05
N ARG A 37 1.11 -0.15 13.30
CA ARG A 37 2.09 0.52 14.17
C ARG A 37 3.49 0.53 13.56
N GLU A 38 3.90 -0.57 12.93
CA GLU A 38 5.20 -0.68 12.27
C GLU A 38 5.33 0.20 11.01
N MET A 39 4.21 0.53 10.38
CA MET A 39 4.17 1.35 9.16
C MET A 39 4.14 2.85 9.43
N ILE A 40 3.62 3.28 10.58
CA ILE A 40 3.52 4.70 10.92
C ILE A 40 4.92 5.33 10.96
N GLY A 41 5.06 6.49 10.33
CA GLY A 41 6.30 7.26 10.30
C GLY A 41 7.38 6.74 9.35
N LYS A 42 7.15 5.61 8.64
CA LYS A 42 8.04 5.14 7.57
C LYS A 42 7.98 6.08 6.35
N ASP A 43 8.99 6.00 5.49
CA ASP A 43 9.15 6.86 4.31
C ASP A 43 7.88 6.94 3.44
N ASP A 44 7.28 5.79 3.14
CA ASP A 44 6.09 5.69 2.30
C ASP A 44 4.82 6.19 3.00
N PHE A 45 4.71 6.04 4.32
CA PHE A 45 3.66 6.66 5.11
C PHE A 45 3.76 8.19 5.03
N ASN A 46 4.95 8.73 5.30
CA ASN A 46 5.18 10.18 5.28
C ASN A 46 4.96 10.77 3.87
N GLU A 47 5.42 10.08 2.83
CA GLU A 47 5.19 10.49 1.45
C GLU A 47 3.72 10.47 1.07
N GLY A 48 2.97 9.44 1.48
CA GLY A 48 1.52 9.37 1.25
C GLY A 48 0.76 10.52 1.92
N VAL A 49 1.11 10.83 3.18
CA VAL A 49 0.55 11.99 3.90
C VAL A 49 0.91 13.29 3.19
N LYS A 50 2.18 13.48 2.84
CA LYS A 50 2.67 14.67 2.16
C LYS A 50 2.00 14.89 0.81
N SER A 51 1.94 13.87 -0.04
CA SER A 51 1.33 13.97 -1.37
C SER A 51 -0.18 14.25 -1.28
N TYR A 52 -0.86 13.71 -0.25
CA TYR A 52 -2.27 13.98 0.00
C TYR A 52 -2.53 15.44 0.40
N LEU A 53 -1.67 16.01 1.25
CA LEU A 53 -1.72 17.42 1.64
C LEU A 53 -1.39 18.34 0.46
N GLU A 54 -0.36 17.99 -0.33
CA GLU A 54 0.10 18.74 -1.50
C GLU A 54 -0.76 18.54 -2.76
N LYS A 55 -1.79 17.66 -2.71
CA LYS A 55 -2.69 17.32 -3.84
C LYS A 55 -1.96 16.90 -5.11
N ARG A 56 -0.89 16.10 -4.95
CA ARG A 56 -0.09 15.56 -6.06
C ARG A 56 -0.02 14.04 -6.02
N THR A 57 0.45 13.44 -7.10
CA THR A 57 0.77 12.01 -7.14
C THR A 57 1.92 11.69 -6.18
N PRO A 58 1.81 10.64 -5.34
CA PRO A 58 2.89 10.20 -4.46
C PRO A 58 4.07 9.64 -5.26
N ARG A 59 5.27 9.80 -4.72
CA ARG A 59 6.53 9.32 -5.30
C ARG A 59 7.10 8.20 -4.43
N TYR A 60 6.45 7.04 -4.43
CA TYR A 60 6.94 5.91 -3.65
C TYR A 60 8.24 5.34 -4.23
N LYS A 61 9.19 5.00 -3.36
CA LYS A 61 10.44 4.33 -3.74
C LYS A 61 10.13 2.96 -4.35
N GLY A 62 10.83 2.60 -5.44
CA GLY A 62 10.70 1.28 -6.09
C GLY A 62 9.59 1.17 -7.13
N LEU A 63 8.77 2.20 -7.34
CA LEU A 63 7.99 2.34 -8.58
C LEU A 63 8.93 2.93 -9.64
N SER A 64 9.22 2.18 -10.71
CA SER A 64 9.74 2.80 -11.93
C SER A 64 8.69 3.81 -12.38
N HIS A 65 9.02 5.10 -12.33
CA HIS A 65 8.12 6.16 -12.78
C HIS A 65 8.01 6.04 -14.30
N ASP A 66 7.01 5.30 -14.76
CA ASP A 66 6.57 5.33 -16.15
C ASP A 66 5.37 6.30 -16.21
N PRO A 67 5.58 7.55 -16.69
CA PRO A 67 4.53 8.56 -16.72
C PRO A 67 3.44 8.28 -17.78
N ASP A 68 3.56 7.20 -18.57
CA ASP A 68 2.67 6.86 -19.70
C ASP A 68 2.02 5.47 -19.55
N SER A 69 1.97 4.92 -18.33
CA SER A 69 1.24 3.68 -18.05
C SER A 69 -0.26 3.94 -17.86
N ALA A 70 -0.88 4.70 -18.76
CA ALA A 70 -2.29 4.57 -19.06
C ALA A 70 -2.44 3.40 -20.05
N GLU A 71 -2.21 2.17 -19.57
CA GLU A 71 -2.46 0.99 -20.41
C GLU A 71 -3.95 1.01 -20.76
N PRO A 72 -4.33 1.19 -22.05
CA PRO A 72 -5.73 1.17 -22.42
C PRO A 72 -6.27 -0.22 -22.05
N LEU A 73 -7.44 -0.24 -21.41
CA LEU A 73 -8.15 -1.46 -21.00
C LEU A 73 -8.08 -2.47 -22.16
N ARG A 74 -7.32 -3.54 -21.99
CA ARG A 74 -7.35 -4.65 -22.95
C ARG A 74 -8.75 -5.26 -22.84
N PRO A 75 -9.48 -5.38 -23.96
CA PRO A 75 -10.77 -6.03 -23.92
C PRO A 75 -10.57 -7.52 -23.58
N PHE A 76 -11.34 -7.99 -22.60
CA PHE A 76 -11.82 -9.37 -22.57
C PHE A 76 -13.31 -9.33 -22.84
#